data_AF-A0A7C4W9I5-F1
#
_entry.id   AF-A0A7C4W9I5-F1
#
_cell.length_a   1.000
_cell.length_b   1.000
_cell.length_c   1.000
_cell.angle_alpha   90.00
_cell.angle_beta   90.00
_cell.angle_gamma   90.00
#
_symmetry.space_group_name_H-M   'P 1'
#
loop_
_entity.id
_entity.type
_entity.pdbx_description
1 polymer ?
#
loop_
_entity_poly.entity_id
_entity_poly.type
_entity_poly.pdbx_seq_one_letter_code
_entity_poly.pdbx_strand_id
1 'polypeptide(L)' 'MNANAERWLSFAREDLAAARAVRREGLSNQACFHAQQCVEKCLKAMLAQSDLLPPK' A
#
# COMPACT_ATOMS: atom_id res chain seq x y z
N MET A 1 -8.17 12.03 -8.62
CA MET A 1 -7.01 12.10 -7.71
C MET A 1 -5.80 12.46 -8.59
N ASN A 2 -4.70 13.05 -8.11
CA ASN A 2 -3.58 13.35 -9.00
C ASN A 2 -2.81 12.08 -9.38
N ALA A 3 -2.05 12.12 -10.48
CA ALA A 3 -1.39 10.93 -11.03
C ALA A 3 -0.43 10.26 -10.03
N ASN A 4 0.25 11.04 -9.19
CA ASN A 4 1.15 10.52 -8.16
C ASN A 4 0.39 9.78 -7.06
N ALA A 5 -0.72 10.33 -6.60
CA ALA A 5 -1.59 9.66 -5.63
C ALA A 5 -2.19 8.37 -6.21
N GLU A 6 -2.61 8.38 -7.47
CA GLU A 6 -3.18 7.20 -8.13
C GLU A 6 -2.16 6.07 -8.25
N ARG A 7 -0.90 6.41 -8.56
CA ARG A 7 0.21 5.47 -8.56
C ARG A 7 0.40 4.80 -7.20
N TRP A 8 0.38 5.57 -6.12
CA TRP A 8 0.48 5.01 -4.76
C TRP A 8 -0.70 4.10 -4.40
N LEU A 9 -1.92 4.46 -4.78
CA LEU A 9 -3.07 3.58 -4.58
C LEU A 9 -3.01 2.30 -5.44
N SER A 10 -2.40 2.34 -6.62
CA SER A 10 -2.15 1.11 -7.39
C SER A 10 -1.30 0.13 -6.61
N PHE A 11 -0.16 0.60 -6.08
CA PHE A 11 0.72 -0.22 -5.26
C PHE A 11 0.05 -0.70 -3.96
N ALA A 12 -0.76 0.13 -3.31
CA ALA A 12 -1.51 -0.29 -2.13
C ALA A 12 -2.47 -1.45 -2.41
N ARG A 13 -3.14 -1.44 -3.58
CA ARG A 13 -4.02 -2.54 -4.00
C ARG A 13 -3.24 -3.82 -4.28
N GLU A 14 -2.06 -3.72 -4.87
CA GLU A 14 -1.15 -4.85 -5.07
C GLU A 14 -0.70 -5.45 -3.73
N ASP A 15 -0.32 -4.62 -2.75
CA ASP A 15 0.03 -5.08 -1.41
C ASP A 15 -1.15 -5.79 -0.73
N LEU A 16 -2.37 -5.26 -0.85
CA LEU A 16 -3.56 -5.90 -0.28
C LEU A 16 -3.83 -7.26 -0.94
N ALA A 17 -3.64 -7.37 -2.26
CA ALA A 17 -3.76 -8.63 -2.97
C ALA A 17 -2.70 -9.64 -2.49
N ALA A 18 -1.45 -9.20 -2.31
CA ALA A 18 -0.37 -10.01 -1.76
C ALA A 18 -0.67 -10.46 -0.32
N ALA A 19 -1.10 -9.55 0.56
CA ALA A 19 -1.48 -9.86 1.95
C ALA A 19 -2.56 -10.96 1.99
N ARG A 20 -3.58 -10.86 1.13
CA ARG A 20 -4.64 -11.88 1.02
C ARG A 20 -4.12 -13.21 0.50
N ALA A 21 -3.18 -13.21 -0.45
CA ALA A 21 -2.60 -14.42 -1.01
C ALA A 21 -1.74 -15.15 0.04
N VAL A 22 -0.77 -14.48 0.65
CA VAL A 22 0.14 -15.11 1.62
C VAL A 22 -0.59 -15.52 2.91
N ARG A 23 -1.67 -14.83 3.28
CA ARG A 23 -2.52 -15.25 4.41
C ARG A 23 -3.16 -16.62 4.16
N ARG A 24 -3.55 -16.94 2.92
CA ARG A 24 -4.12 -18.26 2.59
C ARG A 24 -3.10 -19.38 2.76
N GLU A 25 -1.82 -19.08 2.61
CA GLU A 25 -0.71 -20.02 2.85
C GLU A 25 -0.32 -20.12 4.34
N GLY A 26 -1.05 -19.47 5.25
CA GLY A 26 -0.74 -19.48 6.68
C GLY A 26 0.45 -18.60 7.09
N LEU A 27 1.02 -17.82 6.17
CA LEU A 27 2.20 -16.98 6.41
C LEU A 27 1.82 -15.66 7.09
N SER A 28 1.42 -15.74 8.35
CA SER A 28 0.82 -14.62 9.11
C SER A 28 1.72 -13.37 9.19
N ASN A 29 3.03 -13.54 9.44
CA ASN A 29 3.95 -12.40 9.48
C ASN A 29 4.04 -11.67 8.14
N GLN A 30 4.04 -12.42 7.02
CA GLN A 30 4.08 -11.82 5.69
C GLN A 30 2.75 -11.15 5.32
N ALA A 31 1.63 -11.73 5.77
CA ALA A 31 0.32 -11.10 5.61
C ALA A 31 0.28 -9.74 6.34
N CYS A 32 0.79 -9.67 7.57
CA CYS A 32 0.89 -8.44 8.34
C CYS A 32 1.83 -7.42 7.68
N PHE A 33 2.98 -7.85 7.17
CA PHE A 33 3.91 -6.98 6.45
C PHE A 33 3.25 -6.33 5.23
N HIS A 34 2.60 -7.12 4.38
CA HIS A 34 1.90 -6.58 3.20
C HIS A 34 0.69 -5.72 3.58
N ALA A 35 -0.02 -6.03 4.66
CA ALA A 35 -1.09 -5.16 5.16
C ALA A 35 -0.55 -3.80 5.65
N GLN A 36 0.58 -3.79 6.36
CA GLN A 36 1.26 -2.55 6.77
C GLN A 36 1.72 -1.74 5.57
N GLN A 37 2.29 -2.38 4.54
CA GLN A 37 2.69 -1.76 3.29
C GLN A 37 1.49 -1.13 2.54
N CYS A 38 0.37 -1.84 2.47
CA CYS A 38 -0.87 -1.31 1.88
C CYS A 38 -1.28 0.02 2.55
N VAL A 39 -1.32 0.06 3.88
CA VAL A 39 -1.70 1.26 4.64
C VAL A 39 -0.68 2.38 4.43
N GLU A 40 0.62 2.08 4.49
CA GLU A 40 1.68 3.04 4.24
C GLU A 40 1.51 3.72 2.87
N LYS A 41 1.26 2.93 1.81
CA LYS A 41 1.08 3.46 0.46
C LYS A 41 -0.22 4.25 0.31
N CYS A 42 -1.29 3.90 1.02
CA CYS A 42 -2.48 4.76 1.11
C CYS A 42 -2.16 6.14 1.73
N LEU A 43 -1.35 6.18 2.80
CA LEU A 43 -0.92 7.44 3.41
C LEU A 43 -0.01 8.24 2.47
N LYS A 44 0.91 7.58 1.76
CA LYS A 44 1.73 8.21 0.71
C LYS A 44 0.86 8.79 -0.42
N ALA A 45 -0.24 8.14 -0.78
CA ALA A 45 -1.21 8.67 -1.74
C ALA A 45 -1.89 9.95 -1.23
N MET A 46 -2.26 10.02 0.06
CA MET A 46 -2.84 11.22 0.66
C MET A 46 -1.87 12.40 0.68
N LEU A 47 -0.60 12.16 1.00
CA LEU A 47 0.45 13.17 0.92
C LEU A 47 0.66 13.65 -0.52
N ALA A 48 0.78 12.72 -1.46
CA ALA A 48 0.96 13.03 -2.87
C ALA A 48 -0.23 13.81 -3.44
N GLN A 49 -1.45 13.52 -3.03
CA GLN A 49 -2.66 14.27 -3.42
C GLN A 49 -2.64 15.72 -2.89
N SER A 50 -1.89 15.97 -1.82
CA SER A 50 -1.67 17.29 -1.24
C SER A 50 -0.39 17.95 -1.78
N ASP A 51 0.17 17.41 -2.86
CA ASP A 51 1.45 17.82 -3.49
C ASP A 51 2.65 17.81 -2.53
N LEU A 52 2.56 17.03 -1.45
CA LEU A 52 3.65 16.78 -0.52
C LEU A 52 4.46 15.55 -0.98
N LEU A 53 5.78 15.63 -0.79
CA LEU A 53 6.67 14.50 -1.07
C LEU A 53 6.52 13.42 0.02
N PRO A 54 6.11 12.19 -0.33
CA PRO A 54 6.06 11.10 0.62
C PRO A 54 7.48 10.67 1.02
N PRO A 55 7.68 10.19 2.26
CA PRO A 55 8.97 9.65 2.70
C PRO A 55 9.33 8.39 1.90
N LYS A 56 10.64 8.08 1.83
CA LYS A 56 11.12 6.84 1.19
C LYS A 56 10.72 5.63 2.01
#